data_AF-A0A5J4ZPF9-F1
#
_entry.id   AF-A0A5J4ZPF9-F1
#
_cell.length_a   1.000
_cell.length_b   1.000
_cell.length_c   1.000
_cell.angle_alpha   90.00
_cell.angle_beta   90.00
_cell.angle_gamma   90.00
#
_symmetry.space_group_name_H-M   'P 1'
#
loop_
_entity.id
_entity.type
_entity.pdbx_description
1 polymer ?
#
loop_
_entity_poly.entity_id
_entity_poly.type
_entity_poly.pdbx_seq_one_letter_code
_entity_poly.pdbx_strand_id
1 'polypeptide(L)'
;MEGFIFKALVFSSVFLILYCVKRVVYTIWWRPKTLERHLKLQGIRGTSYKLLYGDMKEIKRSMKEAWSKPMSLNHLIVPRVFPFFHEMVQKYGKISVSWIETRPRLIIADPEIMRLVLADRNGHFQKPPLNPLVDLLTLGVSTLEGEKWANRRRLITPAFHHQKLQGMVQAFSTSCCNLIDRWKKLVTPHGSHELDITPEFQSFSGDVIARTGFGSSYEEGKKIFELQKEQAVLVIEASQAIYIPGLRFVPTKKNKRRYELDNEIKSILRDMIHKKEQAMRNGESGGDDLLGLLLQYCRKPR
;
A
#
# COMPACT_ATOMS: atom_id res chain seq x y z
N MET A 1 -9.77 -46.80 -32.75
CA MET A 1 -9.39 -45.37 -32.69
C MET A 1 -9.55 -44.82 -31.27
N GLU A 2 -10.66 -45.09 -30.59
CA GLU A 2 -10.95 -44.61 -29.22
C GLU A 2 -9.91 -45.02 -28.15
N GLY A 3 -9.45 -46.28 -28.16
CA GLY A 3 -8.44 -46.74 -27.18
C GLY A 3 -7.06 -46.09 -27.31
N PHE A 4 -6.71 -45.60 -28.50
CA PHE A 4 -5.46 -44.86 -28.72
C PHE A 4 -5.58 -43.42 -28.20
N ILE A 5 -6.71 -42.78 -28.46
CA ILE A 5 -7.02 -41.43 -27.95
C ILE A 5 -7.06 -41.43 -26.42
N PHE A 6 -7.71 -42.42 -25.82
CA PHE A 6 -7.76 -42.55 -24.36
C PHE A 6 -6.35 -42.72 -23.75
N LYS A 7 -5.52 -43.60 -24.31
CA LYS A 7 -4.12 -43.76 -23.85
C LYS A 7 -3.32 -42.47 -24.01
N ALA A 8 -3.43 -41.77 -25.13
CA ALA A 8 -2.75 -40.50 -25.36
C ALA A 8 -3.17 -39.41 -24.36
N LEU A 9 -4.47 -39.31 -24.04
CA LEU A 9 -5.00 -38.39 -23.03
C LEU A 9 -4.47 -38.70 -21.63
N VAL A 10 -4.41 -39.98 -21.26
CA VAL A 10 -3.84 -40.42 -19.98
C VAL A 10 -2.35 -40.08 -19.90
N PHE A 11 -1.56 -40.41 -20.92
CA PHE A 11 -0.13 -40.06 -20.95
C PHE A 11 0.08 -38.55 -20.87
N SER A 12 -0.65 -37.76 -21.65
CA SER A 12 -0.57 -36.29 -21.62
C SER A 12 -0.91 -35.73 -20.23
N SER A 13 -1.94 -36.26 -19.58
CA SER A 13 -2.33 -35.88 -18.22
C SER A 13 -1.24 -36.22 -17.20
N VAL A 14 -0.62 -37.39 -17.30
CA VAL A 14 0.49 -37.80 -16.43
C VAL A 14 1.70 -36.88 -16.62
N PHE A 15 2.09 -36.58 -17.86
CA PHE A 15 3.18 -35.64 -18.14
C PHE A 15 2.89 -34.24 -17.59
N LEU A 16 1.65 -33.76 -17.72
CA LEU A 16 1.22 -32.49 -17.14
C LEU A 16 1.32 -32.50 -15.61
N ILE A 17 0.87 -33.56 -14.96
CA ILE A 17 0.97 -33.71 -13.49
C ILE A 17 2.45 -33.72 -13.06
N LEU A 18 3.30 -34.51 -13.72
CA LEU A 18 4.73 -34.58 -13.41
C LEU A 18 5.41 -33.22 -13.62
N TYR A 19 5.08 -32.50 -14.69
CA TYR A 19 5.57 -31.15 -14.92
C TYR A 19 5.13 -30.19 -13.81
N CYS A 20 3.86 -30.22 -13.42
CA CYS A 20 3.33 -29.42 -12.32
C CYS A 20 4.03 -29.74 -10.99
N VAL A 21 4.18 -31.03 -10.64
CA VAL A 21 4.88 -31.47 -9.43
C VAL A 21 6.34 -31.00 -9.45
N LYS A 22 7.06 -31.22 -10.57
CA LYS A 22 8.43 -30.75 -10.74
C LYS A 22 8.53 -29.23 -10.55
N ARG A 23 7.62 -28.46 -11.15
CA ARG A 23 7.58 -27.00 -11.04
C ARG A 23 7.31 -26.54 -9.60
N VAL A 24 6.40 -27.21 -8.90
CA VAL A 24 6.06 -26.96 -7.50
C VAL A 24 7.27 -27.25 -6.60
N VAL A 25 7.88 -28.42 -6.72
CA VAL A 25 9.08 -28.81 -5.96
C VAL A 25 10.24 -27.84 -6.23
N TYR A 26 10.46 -27.48 -7.50
CA TYR A 26 11.49 -26.51 -7.85
C TYR A 26 11.25 -25.14 -7.20
N THR A 27 10.01 -24.64 -7.28
CA THR A 27 9.65 -23.29 -6.81
C THR A 27 9.62 -23.19 -5.29
N ILE A 28 9.10 -24.21 -4.62
CA ILE A 28 8.85 -24.19 -3.18
C ILE A 28 10.05 -24.70 -2.39
N TRP A 29 10.82 -25.65 -2.93
CA TRP A 29 11.93 -26.27 -2.19
C TRP A 29 13.29 -25.95 -2.78
N TRP A 30 13.52 -26.37 -4.03
CA TRP A 30 14.87 -26.37 -4.61
C TRP A 30 15.44 -24.95 -4.77
N ARG A 31 14.67 -24.05 -5.40
CA ARG A 31 15.11 -22.67 -5.67
C ARG A 31 15.35 -21.88 -4.37
N PRO A 32 14.45 -21.86 -3.37
CA PRO A 32 14.71 -21.19 -2.09
C PRO A 32 15.97 -21.71 -1.39
N LYS A 33 16.15 -23.04 -1.28
CA LYS A 33 17.34 -23.61 -0.65
C LYS A 33 18.63 -23.30 -1.41
N THR A 34 18.57 -23.26 -2.74
CA THR A 34 19.71 -22.86 -3.56
C THR A 34 20.07 -21.39 -3.34
N LEU A 35 19.09 -20.49 -3.34
CA LEU A 35 19.30 -19.07 -3.06
C LEU A 35 19.83 -18.83 -1.64
N GLU A 36 19.31 -19.55 -0.65
CA GLU A 36 19.80 -19.51 0.73
C GLU A 36 21.30 -19.82 0.80
N ARG A 37 21.76 -20.87 0.11
CA ARG A 37 23.17 -21.24 0.03
C ARG A 37 24.02 -20.16 -0.63
N HIS A 38 23.57 -19.60 -1.76
CA HIS A 38 24.29 -18.54 -2.47
C HIS A 38 24.47 -17.29 -1.60
N LEU A 39 23.41 -16.85 -0.92
CA LEU A 39 23.48 -15.69 -0.03
C LEU A 39 24.46 -15.92 1.15
N LYS A 40 24.46 -17.13 1.73
CA LYS A 40 25.42 -17.50 2.78
C LYS A 40 26.87 -17.50 2.28
N LEU A 41 27.12 -18.00 1.06
CA LEU A 41 28.46 -17.97 0.44
C LEU A 41 28.94 -16.53 0.17
N GLN A 42 28.03 -15.61 -0.09
CA GLN A 42 28.32 -14.16 -0.21
C GLN A 42 28.52 -13.47 1.16
N GLY A 43 28.45 -14.21 2.27
CA GLY A 43 28.57 -13.67 3.62
C GLY A 43 27.31 -13.01 4.18
N ILE A 44 26.19 -13.05 3.45
CA ILE A 44 24.91 -12.46 3.90
C ILE A 44 24.25 -13.42 4.88
N ARG A 45 24.17 -13.01 6.15
CA ARG A 45 23.58 -13.79 7.23
C ARG A 45 22.09 -13.49 7.41
N GLY A 46 21.35 -14.41 8.01
CA GLY A 46 19.92 -14.24 8.23
C GLY A 46 19.20 -15.52 8.63
N THR A 47 17.88 -15.52 8.52
CA THR A 47 17.06 -16.69 8.82
C THR A 47 17.19 -17.76 7.72
N SER A 48 17.06 -19.02 8.13
CA SER A 48 16.98 -20.14 7.20
C SER A 48 15.59 -20.21 6.57
N TYR A 49 15.51 -20.65 5.32
CA TYR A 49 14.24 -20.79 4.62
C TYR A 49 13.33 -21.84 5.31
N LYS A 50 12.10 -21.43 5.64
CA LYS A 50 11.00 -22.26 6.16
C LYS A 50 9.94 -22.47 5.08
N LEU A 51 9.53 -23.72 4.90
CA LEU A 51 8.64 -24.14 3.82
C LEU A 51 7.35 -23.29 3.76
N LEU A 52 7.00 -22.83 2.55
CA LEU A 52 5.81 -22.03 2.20
C LEU A 52 5.67 -20.64 2.85
N TYR A 53 5.95 -20.49 4.14
CA TYR A 53 5.64 -19.29 4.92
C TYR A 53 6.84 -18.35 5.10
N GLY A 54 8.07 -18.86 4.99
CA GLY A 54 9.24 -18.10 5.42
C GLY A 54 9.09 -17.65 6.88
N ASP A 55 9.34 -16.37 7.15
CA ASP A 55 9.26 -15.75 8.48
C ASP A 55 7.93 -15.03 8.75
N MET A 56 6.91 -15.23 7.91
CA MET A 56 5.63 -14.51 8.04
C MET A 56 4.93 -14.75 9.38
N LYS A 57 5.10 -15.93 9.99
CA LYS A 57 4.51 -16.23 11.30
C LYS A 57 5.23 -15.45 12.41
N GLU A 58 6.56 -15.38 12.35
CA GLU A 58 7.40 -14.64 13.30
C GLU A 58 7.20 -13.14 13.17
N ILE A 59 7.06 -12.62 11.95
CA ILE A 59 6.70 -11.22 11.68
C ILE A 59 5.37 -10.88 12.37
N LYS A 60 4.32 -11.68 12.14
CA LYS A 60 3.01 -11.46 12.78
C LYS A 60 3.06 -11.56 14.31
N ARG A 61 3.77 -12.56 14.83
CA ARG A 61 3.91 -12.79 16.28
C ARG A 61 4.62 -11.61 16.95
N SER A 62 5.76 -11.19 16.42
CA SER A 62 6.55 -10.08 16.98
C SER A 62 5.79 -8.75 16.91
N MET A 63 5.03 -8.49 15.82
CA MET A 63 4.14 -7.33 15.77
C MET A 63 3.06 -7.38 16.87
N LYS A 64 2.38 -8.52 17.02
CA LYS A 64 1.35 -8.68 18.06
C LYS A 64 1.93 -8.44 19.47
N GLU A 65 3.11 -9.00 19.75
CA GLU A 65 3.78 -8.84 21.04
C GLU A 65 4.24 -7.40 21.29
N ALA A 66 4.85 -6.76 20.30
CA ALA A 66 5.24 -5.35 20.40
C ALA A 66 4.03 -4.45 20.62
N TRP A 67 2.88 -4.80 20.02
CA TRP A 67 1.66 -4.00 20.11
C TRP A 67 0.86 -4.21 21.39
N SER A 68 1.03 -5.35 22.07
CA SER A 68 0.42 -5.61 23.38
C SER A 68 1.12 -4.90 24.53
N LYS A 69 2.33 -4.36 24.31
CA LYS A 69 3.11 -3.68 25.34
C LYS A 69 3.05 -2.15 25.15
N PRO A 70 3.05 -1.37 26.23
CA PRO A 70 3.19 0.08 26.14
C PRO A 70 4.54 0.45 25.52
N MET A 71 4.61 1.59 24.86
CA MET A 71 5.83 2.13 24.29
C MET A 71 6.33 3.29 25.17
N SER A 72 7.65 3.34 25.37
CA SER A 72 8.30 4.50 26.00
C SER A 72 8.13 5.76 25.15
N LEU A 73 7.97 6.91 25.79
CA LEU A 73 7.89 8.22 25.13
C LEU A 73 9.29 8.69 24.67
N ASN A 74 9.88 7.99 23.69
CA ASN A 74 11.15 8.36 23.07
C ASN A 74 11.09 8.17 21.54
N HIS A 75 12.15 8.56 20.85
CA HIS A 75 12.22 8.47 19.39
C HIS A 75 12.56 7.07 18.85
N LEU A 76 12.71 6.06 19.72
CA LEU A 76 13.06 4.69 19.32
C LEU A 76 11.82 3.90 18.92
N ILE A 77 11.21 4.29 17.80
CA ILE A 77 9.95 3.72 17.29
C ILE A 77 10.14 2.38 16.56
N VAL A 78 11.36 2.07 16.09
CA VAL A 78 11.64 0.92 15.23
C VAL A 78 11.30 -0.43 15.89
N PRO A 79 11.66 -0.71 17.16
CA PRO A 79 11.27 -1.94 17.84
C PRO A 79 9.76 -2.11 17.98
N ARG A 80 8.98 -1.03 17.92
CA ARG A 80 7.51 -1.06 18.02
C ARG A 80 6.83 -1.26 16.66
N VAL A 81 7.34 -0.63 15.60
CA VAL A 81 6.74 -0.66 14.25
C VAL A 81 7.25 -1.84 13.43
N PHE A 82 8.54 -2.15 13.53
CA PHE A 82 9.20 -3.22 12.78
C PHE A 82 10.00 -4.16 13.71
N PRO A 83 9.38 -4.78 14.74
CA PRO A 83 10.08 -5.55 15.76
C PRO A 83 10.94 -6.68 15.17
N PHE A 84 10.38 -7.49 14.27
CA PHE A 84 11.11 -8.57 13.60
C PHE A 84 12.36 -8.06 12.86
N PHE A 85 12.21 -7.00 12.05
CA PHE A 85 13.33 -6.47 11.27
C PHE A 85 14.38 -5.80 12.16
N HIS A 86 13.96 -5.17 13.26
CA HIS A 86 14.86 -4.66 14.27
C HIS A 86 15.73 -5.79 14.87
N GLU A 87 15.10 -6.89 15.30
CA GLU A 87 15.82 -8.06 15.83
C GLU A 87 16.78 -8.67 14.80
N MET A 88 16.35 -8.76 13.53
CA MET A 88 17.19 -9.25 12.44
C MET A 88 18.47 -8.42 12.26
N VAL A 89 18.35 -7.09 12.31
CA VAL A 89 19.49 -6.18 12.21
C VAL A 89 20.42 -6.31 13.42
N GLN A 90 19.86 -6.42 14.63
CA GLN A 90 20.67 -6.62 15.85
C GLN A 90 21.42 -7.96 15.82
N LYS A 91 20.78 -9.03 15.34
CA LYS A 91 21.31 -10.39 15.38
C LYS A 91 22.28 -10.72 14.24
N TYR A 92 21.97 -10.27 13.02
CA TYR A 92 22.70 -10.66 11.82
C TYR A 92 23.45 -9.51 11.16
N GLY A 93 23.29 -8.28 11.66
CA GLY A 93 23.94 -7.08 11.16
C GLY A 93 23.08 -6.26 10.20
N LYS A 94 23.62 -5.11 9.78
CA LYS A 94 22.92 -4.13 8.94
C LYS A 94 22.54 -4.63 7.56
N ILE A 95 23.18 -5.68 7.06
CA ILE A 95 22.81 -6.36 5.83
C ILE A 95 22.46 -7.80 6.22
N SER A 96 21.19 -8.12 6.18
CA SER A 96 20.71 -9.44 6.57
C SER A 96 19.58 -9.94 5.69
N VAL A 97 19.30 -11.24 5.71
CA VAL A 97 18.21 -11.84 4.91
C VAL A 97 17.09 -12.39 5.78
N SER A 98 15.85 -12.12 5.39
CA SER A 98 14.66 -12.83 5.85
C SER A 98 13.92 -13.47 4.68
N TRP A 99 12.90 -14.28 4.97
CA TRP A 99 12.10 -14.96 3.95
C TRP A 99 10.64 -14.53 4.00
N ILE A 100 10.09 -14.14 2.86
CA ILE A 100 8.64 -13.97 2.68
C ILE A 100 8.20 -14.96 1.61
N GLU A 101 7.33 -15.88 2.00
CA GLU A 101 6.94 -17.01 1.15
C GLU A 101 8.18 -17.77 0.65
N THR A 102 8.31 -18.01 -0.66
CA THR A 102 9.47 -18.67 -1.28
C THR A 102 10.58 -17.70 -1.69
N ARG A 103 10.50 -16.43 -1.28
CA ARG A 103 11.39 -15.36 -1.76
C ARG A 103 12.26 -14.79 -0.64
N PRO A 104 13.58 -14.72 -0.83
CA PRO A 104 14.42 -14.00 0.11
C PRO A 104 14.12 -12.49 0.05
N ARG A 105 14.32 -11.83 1.17
CA ARG A 105 14.19 -10.39 1.37
C ARG A 105 15.47 -9.89 2.02
N LEU A 106 16.22 -9.09 1.28
CA LEU A 106 17.38 -8.42 1.81
C LEU A 106 16.92 -7.23 2.68
N ILE A 107 17.34 -7.24 3.93
CA ILE A 107 17.17 -6.16 4.89
C ILE A 107 18.44 -5.32 4.81
N ILE A 108 18.27 -4.05 4.45
CA ILE A 108 19.36 -3.08 4.35
C ILE A 108 19.08 -2.02 5.42
N ALA A 109 19.92 -1.99 6.45
CA ALA A 109 19.95 -1.01 7.54
C ALA A 109 21.20 -0.12 7.48
N ASP A 110 21.95 -0.19 6.38
CA ASP A 110 23.11 0.65 6.11
C ASP A 110 22.70 1.89 5.28
N PRO A 111 22.86 3.13 5.80
CA PRO A 111 22.42 4.34 5.10
C PRO A 111 23.05 4.57 3.72
N GLU A 112 24.32 4.20 3.53
CA GLU A 112 24.98 4.41 2.23
C GLU A 112 24.40 3.47 1.18
N ILE A 113 24.16 2.21 1.55
CA ILE A 113 23.53 1.25 0.65
C ILE A 113 22.07 1.62 0.40
N MET A 114 21.32 2.07 1.43
CA MET A 114 19.97 2.60 1.24
C MET A 114 19.95 3.73 0.21
N ARG A 115 20.89 4.67 0.32
CA ARG A 115 21.02 5.79 -0.62
C ARG A 115 21.27 5.29 -2.04
N LEU A 116 22.17 4.32 -2.22
CA LEU A 116 22.44 3.71 -3.54
C LEU A 116 21.19 3.07 -4.15
N VAL A 117 20.40 2.35 -3.36
CA VAL A 117 19.15 1.71 -3.81
C VAL A 117 18.08 2.76 -4.14
N LEU A 118 17.88 3.75 -3.27
CA LEU A 118 16.82 4.76 -3.42
C LEU A 118 17.12 5.83 -4.48
N ALA A 119 18.40 6.04 -4.81
CA ALA A 119 18.84 6.98 -5.84
C ALA A 119 18.97 6.33 -7.23
N ASP A 120 18.74 5.02 -7.37
CA ASP A 120 18.82 4.33 -8.65
C ASP A 120 17.78 4.87 -9.64
N ARG A 121 18.27 5.43 -10.75
CA ARG A 121 17.44 5.92 -11.86
C ARG A 121 17.38 4.95 -13.03
N ASN A 122 18.20 3.91 -13.00
CA ASN A 122 18.35 2.96 -14.10
C ASN A 122 17.33 1.81 -14.02
N GLY A 123 16.56 1.73 -12.93
CA GLY A 123 15.50 0.73 -12.77
C GLY A 123 16.01 -0.65 -12.39
N HIS A 124 17.21 -0.74 -11.82
CA HIS A 124 17.77 -1.96 -11.26
C HIS A 124 16.97 -2.45 -10.05
N PHE A 125 16.43 -1.51 -9.26
CA PHE A 125 15.61 -1.81 -8.09
C PHE A 125 14.14 -1.48 -8.36
N GLN A 126 13.34 -2.52 -8.58
CA GLN A 126 11.90 -2.41 -8.81
C GLN A 126 11.12 -2.73 -7.53
N LYS A 127 9.92 -2.16 -7.38
CA LYS A 127 9.02 -2.55 -6.28
C LYS A 127 8.75 -4.06 -6.33
N PRO A 128 8.76 -4.74 -5.17
CA PRO A 128 8.40 -6.14 -5.13
C PRO A 128 6.94 -6.31 -5.58
N PRO A 129 6.62 -7.40 -6.29
CA PRO A 129 5.24 -7.68 -6.66
C PRO A 129 4.40 -7.85 -5.40
N LEU A 130 3.24 -7.18 -5.39
CA LEU A 130 2.28 -7.19 -4.30
C LEU A 130 1.15 -8.19 -4.58
N ASN A 131 0.38 -8.51 -3.54
CA ASN A 131 -0.91 -9.17 -3.74
C ASN A 131 -1.78 -8.27 -4.63
N PRO A 132 -2.36 -8.76 -5.74
CA PRO A 132 -3.18 -7.94 -6.64
C PRO A 132 -4.40 -7.27 -5.97
N LEU A 133 -4.83 -7.76 -4.81
CA LEU A 133 -5.89 -7.09 -4.03
C LEU A 133 -5.44 -5.73 -3.47
N VAL A 134 -4.12 -5.47 -3.39
CA VAL A 134 -3.56 -4.17 -2.97
C VAL A 134 -3.85 -3.06 -3.99
N ASP A 135 -4.02 -3.42 -5.26
CA ASP A 135 -4.35 -2.48 -6.33
C ASP A 135 -5.75 -1.89 -6.16
N LEU A 136 -6.67 -2.56 -5.44
CA LEU A 136 -7.99 -2.02 -5.14
C LEU A 136 -7.95 -0.76 -4.26
N LEU A 137 -6.85 -0.55 -3.53
CA LEU A 137 -6.66 0.64 -2.69
C LEU A 137 -5.67 1.63 -3.30
N THR A 138 -4.61 1.15 -3.94
CA THR A 138 -3.41 1.96 -4.21
C THR A 138 -2.97 1.99 -5.67
N LEU A 139 -3.80 1.55 -6.61
CA LEU A 139 -3.45 1.60 -8.03
C LEU A 139 -3.22 3.04 -8.50
N GLY A 140 -1.95 3.39 -8.74
CA GLY A 140 -1.57 4.75 -9.06
C GLY A 140 -0.07 4.98 -8.92
N VAL A 141 0.34 6.22 -8.64
CA VAL A 141 1.76 6.61 -8.51
C VAL A 141 2.50 5.78 -7.45
N SER A 142 1.80 5.26 -6.44
CA SER A 142 2.35 4.37 -5.40
C SER A 142 2.79 3.00 -5.93
N THR A 143 2.13 2.46 -6.95
CA THR A 143 2.36 1.09 -7.44
C THR A 143 2.93 1.02 -8.86
N LEU A 144 2.72 2.06 -9.68
CA LEU A 144 3.28 2.13 -11.03
C LEU A 144 4.81 2.20 -11.01
N GLU A 145 5.40 1.75 -12.12
CA GLU A 145 6.85 1.77 -12.37
C GLU A 145 7.19 2.35 -13.75
N GLY A 146 8.47 2.68 -13.93
CA GLY A 146 9.06 3.07 -15.22
C GLY A 146 8.35 4.26 -15.87
N GLU A 147 8.17 4.19 -17.18
CA GLU A 147 7.58 5.28 -17.96
C GLU A 147 6.13 5.59 -17.56
N LYS A 148 5.34 4.57 -17.20
CA LYS A 148 3.96 4.77 -16.72
C LYS A 148 3.94 5.58 -15.43
N TRP A 149 4.85 5.27 -14.50
CA TRP A 149 5.02 6.05 -13.29
C TRP A 149 5.49 7.47 -13.59
N ALA A 150 6.52 7.62 -14.41
CA ALA A 150 7.10 8.93 -14.74
C ALA A 150 6.05 9.86 -15.37
N ASN A 151 5.26 9.33 -16.30
CA ASN A 151 4.16 10.05 -16.94
C ASN A 151 3.09 10.48 -15.93
N ARG A 152 2.63 9.59 -15.03
CA ARG A 152 1.63 9.93 -14.00
C ARG A 152 2.18 10.91 -12.97
N ARG A 153 3.42 10.73 -12.51
CA ARG A 153 4.09 11.61 -11.55
C ARG A 153 4.23 13.02 -12.11
N ARG A 154 4.69 13.16 -13.36
CA ARG A 154 4.83 14.45 -14.05
C ARG A 154 3.52 15.23 -14.13
N LEU A 155 2.39 14.54 -14.32
CA LEU A 155 1.06 15.18 -14.37
C LEU A 155 0.60 15.69 -12.99
N ILE A 156 0.95 14.98 -11.92
CA ILE A 156 0.49 15.31 -10.55
C ILE A 156 1.40 16.34 -9.87
N THR A 157 2.71 16.30 -10.10
CA THR A 157 3.70 17.15 -9.41
C THR A 157 3.37 18.65 -9.41
N PRO A 158 2.89 19.27 -10.51
CA PRO A 158 2.58 20.71 -10.52
C PRO A 158 1.54 21.15 -9.47
N ALA A 159 0.63 20.26 -9.08
CA ALA A 159 -0.36 20.55 -8.05
C ALA A 159 0.25 20.71 -6.64
N PHE A 160 1.51 20.30 -6.47
CA PHE A 160 2.27 20.41 -5.22
C PHE A 160 3.40 21.44 -5.29
N HIS A 161 3.39 22.32 -6.31
CA HIS A 161 4.30 23.47 -6.36
C HIS A 161 3.93 24.52 -5.30
N HIS A 162 4.92 25.28 -4.85
CA HIS A 162 4.78 26.25 -3.76
C HIS A 162 3.58 27.19 -3.90
N GLN A 163 3.34 27.76 -5.09
CA GLN A 163 2.20 28.65 -5.34
C GLN A 163 0.84 27.94 -5.15
N LYS A 164 0.72 26.67 -5.54
CA LYS A 164 -0.50 25.89 -5.33
C LYS A 164 -0.67 25.51 -3.85
N LEU A 165 0.42 25.22 -3.14
CA LEU A 165 0.41 24.99 -1.70
C LEU A 165 -0.02 26.24 -0.91
N GLN A 166 0.40 27.45 -1.32
CA GLN A 166 -0.05 28.70 -0.71
C GLN A 166 -1.58 28.86 -0.81
N GLY A 167 -2.18 28.49 -1.95
CA GLY A 167 -3.64 28.50 -2.12
C GLY A 167 -4.39 27.52 -1.19
N MET A 168 -3.72 26.50 -0.67
CA MET A 168 -4.31 25.51 0.25
C MET A 168 -4.31 25.96 1.72
N VAL A 169 -3.54 27.00 2.08
CA VAL A 169 -3.37 27.46 3.47
C VAL A 169 -4.70 27.81 4.14
N GLN A 170 -5.62 28.44 3.41
CA GLN A 170 -6.94 28.78 3.94
C GLN A 170 -7.74 27.52 4.31
N ALA A 171 -7.66 26.46 3.50
CA ALA A 171 -8.30 25.18 3.77
C ALA A 171 -7.69 24.52 5.02
N PHE A 172 -6.35 24.51 5.13
CA PHE A 172 -5.64 24.01 6.32
C PHE A 172 -6.08 24.75 7.59
N SER A 173 -6.12 26.09 7.54
CA SER A 173 -6.54 26.91 8.68
C SER A 173 -7.99 26.62 9.06
N THR A 174 -8.89 26.49 8.07
CA THR A 174 -10.31 26.19 8.33
C THR A 174 -10.46 24.83 9.02
N SER A 175 -9.77 23.79 8.52
CA SER A 175 -9.78 22.47 9.16
C SER A 175 -9.23 22.50 10.59
N CYS A 176 -8.15 23.26 10.83
CA CYS A 176 -7.57 23.43 12.16
C CYS A 176 -8.53 24.15 13.12
N CYS A 177 -9.14 25.25 12.69
CA CYS A 177 -10.12 25.98 13.50
C CYS A 177 -11.31 25.09 13.87
N ASN A 178 -11.86 24.34 12.89
CA ASN A 178 -12.95 23.40 13.14
C ASN A 178 -12.56 22.31 14.16
N LEU A 179 -11.33 21.78 14.09
CA LEU A 179 -10.81 20.82 15.07
C LEU A 179 -10.77 21.44 16.47
N ILE A 180 -10.15 22.62 16.59
CA ILE A 180 -9.99 23.33 17.86
C ILE A 180 -11.35 23.69 18.46
N ASP A 181 -12.29 24.16 17.66
CA ASP A 181 -13.62 24.54 18.12
C ASP A 181 -14.45 23.33 18.58
N ARG A 182 -14.25 22.14 17.98
CA ARG A 182 -14.80 20.89 18.52
C ARG A 182 -14.18 20.56 19.87
N TRP A 183 -12.85 20.62 20.00
CA TRP A 183 -12.18 20.33 21.27
C TRP A 183 -12.58 21.29 22.38
N LYS A 184 -12.70 22.59 22.10
CA LYS A 184 -13.19 23.59 23.06
C LYS A 184 -14.58 23.24 23.62
N LYS A 185 -15.46 22.63 22.82
CA LYS A 185 -16.80 22.19 23.27
C LYS A 185 -16.76 20.96 24.17
N LEU A 186 -15.67 20.18 24.16
CA LEU A 186 -15.50 19.01 25.03
C LEU A 186 -14.96 19.38 26.42
N VAL A 187 -14.34 20.55 26.54
CA VAL A 187 -13.72 21.03 27.77
C VAL A 187 -14.68 21.96 28.51
N THR A 188 -14.94 21.70 29.79
CA THR A 188 -15.71 22.63 30.64
C THR A 188 -14.86 23.87 30.97
N PRO A 189 -15.45 25.04 31.29
CA PRO A 189 -14.70 26.29 31.49
C PRO A 189 -13.55 26.25 32.51
N HIS A 190 -13.56 25.28 33.43
CA HIS A 190 -12.52 25.08 34.46
C HIS A 190 -12.00 23.64 34.52
N GLY A 191 -12.25 22.83 33.47
CA GLY A 191 -11.90 21.42 33.46
C GLY A 191 -10.80 21.06 32.48
N SER A 192 -10.41 19.80 32.52
CA SER A 192 -9.61 19.12 31.50
C SER A 192 -10.43 17.99 30.90
N HIS A 193 -10.20 17.66 29.63
CA HIS A 193 -10.81 16.51 28.97
C HIS A 193 -9.71 15.61 28.39
N GLU A 194 -9.73 14.33 28.74
CA GLU A 194 -8.87 13.33 28.12
C GLU A 194 -9.47 12.92 26.77
N LEU A 195 -8.65 12.89 25.73
CA LEU A 195 -9.11 12.66 24.35
C LEU A 195 -8.19 11.69 23.62
N ASP A 196 -8.78 10.69 22.95
CA ASP A 196 -8.04 9.88 21.98
C ASP A 196 -7.75 10.71 20.73
N ILE A 197 -6.47 11.02 20.54
CA ILE A 197 -6.00 11.89 19.47
C ILE A 197 -6.04 11.20 18.09
N THR A 198 -6.09 9.87 18.05
CA THR A 198 -6.01 9.08 16.81
C THR A 198 -7.19 9.32 15.87
N PRO A 199 -8.47 9.16 16.28
CA PRO A 199 -9.61 9.46 15.43
C PRO A 199 -9.68 10.94 15.06
N GLU A 200 -9.24 11.83 15.95
CA GLU A 200 -9.23 13.27 15.71
C GLU A 200 -8.25 13.67 14.60
N PHE A 201 -7.01 13.19 14.63
CA PHE A 201 -6.04 13.44 13.56
C PHE A 201 -6.41 12.74 12.25
N GLN A 202 -7.06 11.56 12.31
CA GLN A 202 -7.59 10.92 11.10
C GLN A 202 -8.68 11.77 10.45
N SER A 203 -9.64 12.25 11.24
CA SER A 203 -10.72 13.12 10.74
C SER A 203 -10.18 14.45 10.23
N PHE A 204 -9.24 15.07 10.95
CA PHE A 204 -8.59 16.31 10.54
C PHE A 204 -7.83 16.16 9.23
N SER A 205 -7.00 15.11 9.09
CA SER A 205 -6.25 14.86 7.86
C SER A 205 -7.18 14.59 6.68
N GLY A 206 -8.28 13.85 6.91
CA GLY A 206 -9.31 13.61 5.90
C GLY A 206 -10.00 14.89 5.45
N ASP A 207 -10.38 15.78 6.39
CA ASP A 207 -11.00 17.08 6.08
C ASP A 207 -10.04 17.99 5.29
N VAL A 208 -8.77 18.04 5.69
CA VAL A 208 -7.72 18.78 4.96
C VAL A 208 -7.63 18.28 3.53
N ILE A 209 -7.43 16.97 3.31
CA ILE A 209 -7.28 16.43 1.96
C ILE A 209 -8.58 16.61 1.17
N ALA A 210 -9.74 16.46 1.80
CA ALA A 210 -11.03 16.66 1.13
C ALA A 210 -11.19 18.08 0.61
N ARG A 211 -10.91 19.10 1.45
CA ARG A 211 -10.99 20.51 1.07
C ARG A 211 -9.99 20.89 0.00
N THR A 212 -8.72 20.49 0.14
CA THR A 212 -7.67 20.87 -0.81
C THR A 212 -7.66 20.06 -2.09
N GLY A 213 -8.07 18.79 -1.99
CA GLY A 213 -8.05 17.84 -3.09
C GLY A 213 -9.29 17.93 -3.98
N PHE A 214 -10.46 18.15 -3.38
CA PHE A 214 -11.76 18.06 -4.06
C PHE A 214 -12.60 19.34 -4.01
N GLY A 215 -12.19 20.36 -3.23
CA GLY A 215 -12.81 21.69 -3.23
C GLY A 215 -14.33 21.64 -3.00
N SER A 216 -15.11 22.01 -4.02
CA SER A 216 -16.58 22.02 -3.99
C SER A 216 -17.22 20.64 -3.71
N SER A 217 -16.46 19.55 -3.86
CA SER A 217 -16.91 18.18 -3.60
C SER A 217 -16.27 17.59 -2.33
N TYR A 218 -15.99 18.42 -1.33
CA TYR A 218 -15.32 17.97 -0.11
C TYR A 218 -16.15 16.94 0.67
N GLU A 219 -17.48 17.02 0.70
CA GLU A 219 -18.32 16.03 1.41
C GLU A 219 -18.25 14.65 0.74
N GLU A 220 -18.28 14.60 -0.59
CA GLU A 220 -18.04 13.35 -1.32
C GLU A 220 -16.62 12.84 -1.08
N GLY A 221 -15.62 13.73 -1.03
CA GLY A 221 -14.25 13.42 -0.64
C GLY A 221 -14.15 12.79 0.75
N LYS A 222 -14.88 13.33 1.73
CA LYS A 222 -14.95 12.80 3.10
C LYS A 222 -15.55 11.40 3.12
N LYS A 223 -16.64 11.16 2.39
CA LYS A 223 -17.24 9.83 2.23
C LYS A 223 -16.23 8.82 1.64
N ILE A 224 -15.43 9.23 0.66
CA ILE A 224 -14.38 8.37 0.09
C ILE A 224 -13.36 7.96 1.17
N PHE A 225 -12.92 8.86 2.04
CA PHE A 225 -11.96 8.51 3.11
C PHE A 225 -12.51 7.49 4.09
N GLU A 226 -13.80 7.58 4.43
CA GLU A 226 -14.47 6.61 5.29
C GLU A 226 -14.50 5.21 4.65
N LEU A 227 -14.89 5.12 3.37
CA LEU A 227 -14.87 3.86 2.62
C LEU A 227 -13.45 3.30 2.45
N GLN A 228 -12.47 4.17 2.19
CA GLN A 228 -11.06 3.79 2.05
C GLN A 228 -10.47 3.26 3.36
N LYS A 229 -10.92 3.73 4.53
CA LYS A 229 -10.49 3.19 5.82
C LYS A 229 -10.87 1.72 5.96
N GLU A 230 -12.10 1.35 5.58
CA GLU A 230 -12.53 -0.05 5.57
C GLU A 230 -11.75 -0.87 4.53
N GLN A 231 -11.60 -0.33 3.31
CA GLN A 231 -10.82 -0.96 2.24
C GLN A 231 -9.37 -1.24 2.69
N ALA A 232 -8.74 -0.29 3.39
CA ALA A 232 -7.37 -0.40 3.86
C ALA A 232 -7.18 -1.57 4.83
N VAL A 233 -8.10 -1.77 5.78
CA VAL A 233 -8.07 -2.91 6.70
C VAL A 233 -8.12 -4.23 5.92
N LEU A 234 -9.04 -4.34 4.97
CA LEU A 234 -9.20 -5.55 4.15
C LEU A 234 -7.99 -5.80 3.25
N VAL A 235 -7.36 -4.76 2.72
CA VAL A 235 -6.17 -4.85 1.86
C VAL A 235 -4.93 -5.21 2.67
N ILE A 236 -4.72 -4.61 3.84
CA ILE A 236 -3.62 -4.95 4.74
C ILE A 236 -3.70 -6.43 5.12
N GLU A 237 -4.90 -6.92 5.46
CA GLU A 237 -5.09 -8.34 5.76
C GLU A 237 -4.69 -9.24 4.57
N ALA A 238 -5.08 -8.86 3.34
CA ALA A 238 -4.72 -9.60 2.14
C ALA A 238 -3.21 -9.56 1.85
N SER A 239 -2.55 -8.44 2.10
CA SER A 239 -1.10 -8.27 1.92
C SER A 239 -0.27 -9.14 2.86
N GLN A 240 -0.82 -9.48 4.03
CA GLN A 240 -0.19 -10.31 5.04
C GLN A 240 -0.51 -11.81 4.90
N ALA A 241 -1.37 -12.19 3.95
CA ALA A 241 -1.71 -13.58 3.66
C ALA A 241 -0.85 -14.12 2.51
N ILE A 242 -0.65 -15.44 2.47
CA ILE A 242 -0.02 -16.09 1.31
C ILE A 242 -0.89 -15.83 0.10
N TYR A 243 -0.29 -15.29 -0.96
CA TYR A 243 -1.01 -15.12 -2.21
C TYR A 243 -1.01 -16.42 -3.01
N ILE A 244 -2.20 -17.00 -3.20
CA ILE A 244 -2.41 -18.11 -4.13
C ILE A 244 -3.07 -17.55 -5.39
N PRO A 245 -2.44 -17.70 -6.57
CA PRO A 245 -3.02 -17.27 -7.84
C PRO A 245 -4.45 -17.77 -8.02
N GLY A 246 -5.36 -16.89 -8.44
CA GLY A 246 -6.77 -17.20 -8.65
C GLY A 246 -7.68 -16.97 -7.43
N LEU A 247 -7.17 -17.03 -6.18
CA LEU A 247 -8.02 -16.84 -4.99
C LEU A 247 -8.70 -15.47 -4.91
N ARG A 248 -8.15 -14.45 -5.59
CA ARG A 248 -8.79 -13.12 -5.68
C ARG A 248 -10.15 -13.13 -6.38
N PHE A 249 -10.47 -14.19 -7.14
CA PHE A 249 -11.73 -14.34 -7.87
C PHE A 249 -12.73 -15.22 -7.12
N VAL A 250 -12.31 -15.90 -6.05
CA VAL A 250 -13.21 -16.71 -5.24
C VAL A 250 -14.16 -15.78 -4.48
N PRO A 251 -15.49 -16.00 -4.53
CA PRO A 251 -16.49 -15.10 -3.98
C PRO A 251 -16.64 -15.22 -2.46
N THR A 252 -15.53 -15.11 -1.73
CA THR A 252 -15.53 -15.04 -0.26
C THR A 252 -16.18 -13.73 0.21
N LYS A 253 -16.76 -13.71 1.42
CA LYS A 253 -17.36 -12.49 2.00
C LYS A 253 -16.41 -11.29 1.94
N LYS A 254 -15.13 -11.50 2.27
CA LYS A 254 -14.10 -10.45 2.24
C LYS A 254 -13.77 -9.98 0.82
N ASN A 255 -13.67 -10.90 -0.14
CA ASN A 255 -13.42 -10.50 -1.53
C ASN A 255 -14.60 -9.72 -2.12
N LYS A 256 -15.84 -10.18 -1.88
CA LYS A 256 -17.05 -9.45 -2.29
C LYS A 256 -17.03 -8.03 -1.73
N ARG A 257 -16.82 -7.88 -0.41
CA ARG A 257 -16.76 -6.57 0.24
C ARG A 257 -15.64 -5.67 -0.32
N ARG A 258 -14.45 -6.21 -0.60
CA ARG A 258 -13.35 -5.46 -1.24
C ARG A 258 -13.74 -4.89 -2.60
N TYR A 259 -14.45 -5.66 -3.43
CA TYR A 259 -14.89 -5.20 -4.75
C TYR A 259 -16.12 -4.27 -4.67
N GLU A 260 -17.03 -4.50 -3.72
CA GLU A 260 -18.16 -3.59 -3.45
C GLU A 260 -17.66 -2.19 -3.06
N LEU A 261 -16.72 -2.11 -2.10
CA LEU A 261 -16.11 -0.86 -1.69
C LEU A 261 -15.34 -0.18 -2.83
N ASP A 262 -14.54 -0.92 -3.60
CA ASP A 262 -13.81 -0.39 -4.77
C ASP A 262 -14.77 0.18 -5.82
N ASN A 263 -15.89 -0.51 -6.08
CA ASN A 263 -16.92 -0.03 -7.00
C ASN A 263 -17.64 1.22 -6.48
N GLU A 264 -18.00 1.26 -5.20
CA GLU A 264 -18.63 2.43 -4.58
C GLU A 264 -17.71 3.66 -4.62
N ILE A 265 -16.44 3.49 -4.21
CA ILE A 265 -15.41 4.55 -4.27
C ILE A 265 -15.26 5.06 -5.71
N LYS A 266 -15.15 4.16 -6.68
CA LYS A 266 -15.03 4.53 -8.11
C LYS A 266 -16.27 5.25 -8.63
N SER A 267 -17.46 4.87 -8.18
CA SER A 267 -18.70 5.56 -8.55
C SER A 267 -18.68 7.00 -8.06
N ILE A 268 -18.40 7.20 -6.76
CA ILE A 268 -18.35 8.55 -6.16
C ILE A 268 -17.28 9.40 -6.87
N LEU A 269 -16.09 8.84 -7.12
CA LEU A 269 -15.02 9.55 -7.83
C LEU A 269 -15.44 9.95 -9.26
N ARG A 270 -16.17 9.10 -9.98
CA ARG A 270 -16.69 9.44 -11.33
C ARG A 270 -17.71 10.56 -11.27
N ASP A 271 -18.60 10.53 -10.28
CA ASP A 271 -19.61 11.58 -10.09
C ASP A 271 -18.95 12.91 -9.76
N MET A 272 -17.94 12.91 -8.88
CA MET A 272 -17.13 14.10 -8.57
C MET A 272 -16.41 14.64 -9.79
N ILE A 273 -15.77 13.77 -10.59
CA ILE A 273 -15.14 14.16 -11.86
C ILE A 273 -16.18 14.83 -12.76
N HIS A 274 -17.35 14.21 -12.96
CA HIS A 274 -18.37 14.73 -13.85
C HIS A 274 -18.90 16.10 -13.40
N LYS A 275 -19.24 16.25 -12.11
CA LYS A 275 -19.65 17.52 -11.51
C LYS A 275 -18.58 18.60 -11.72
N LYS A 276 -17.31 18.25 -11.49
CA LYS A 276 -16.18 19.17 -11.66
C LYS A 276 -16.00 19.59 -13.11
N GLU A 277 -16.13 18.65 -14.05
CA GLU A 277 -16.04 18.93 -15.47
C GLU A 277 -17.14 19.88 -15.96
N GLN A 278 -18.36 19.75 -15.43
CA GLN A 278 -19.48 20.64 -15.72
C GLN A 278 -19.26 22.05 -15.15
N ALA A 279 -18.89 22.16 -13.87
CA ALA A 279 -18.57 23.42 -13.21
C ALA A 279 -17.49 24.21 -13.99
N MET A 280 -16.43 23.53 -14.41
CA MET A 280 -15.37 24.14 -15.22
C MET A 280 -15.84 24.60 -16.60
N ARG A 281 -16.83 23.93 -17.22
CA ARG A 281 -17.41 24.37 -18.51
C ARG A 281 -18.30 25.59 -18.35
N ASN A 282 -18.96 25.71 -17.20
CA ASN A 282 -19.85 26.83 -16.89
C ASN A 282 -19.09 28.10 -16.44
N GLY A 283 -17.76 28.08 -16.39
CA GLY A 283 -16.94 29.21 -15.96
C GLY A 283 -16.86 29.40 -14.44
N GLU A 284 -17.31 28.41 -13.66
CA GLU A 284 -17.19 28.45 -12.20
C GLU A 284 -15.72 28.29 -11.79
N SER A 285 -15.34 28.87 -10.63
CA SER A 285 -13.98 28.91 -10.06
C SER A 285 -13.48 27.53 -9.57
N GLY A 286 -13.69 26.46 -10.34
CA GLY A 286 -13.35 25.10 -9.99
C GLY A 286 -11.93 24.66 -10.35
N GLY A 287 -11.07 25.54 -10.88
CA GLY A 287 -9.78 25.12 -11.46
C GLY A 287 -8.64 24.86 -10.47
N ASP A 288 -8.74 25.32 -9.22
CA ASP A 288 -7.56 25.47 -8.35
C ASP A 288 -7.31 24.34 -7.35
N ASP A 289 -8.27 23.44 -7.14
CA ASP A 289 -8.02 22.21 -6.37
C ASP A 289 -7.31 21.14 -7.21
N LEU A 290 -6.79 20.11 -6.53
CA LEU A 290 -6.04 19.02 -7.18
C LEU A 290 -6.84 18.38 -8.32
N LEU A 291 -8.14 18.11 -8.12
CA LEU A 291 -8.99 17.51 -9.15
C LEU A 291 -9.11 18.42 -10.38
N GLY A 292 -9.37 19.71 -10.18
CA GLY A 292 -9.42 20.70 -11.26
C GLY A 292 -8.13 20.77 -12.05
N LEU A 293 -6.98 20.80 -11.37
CA LEU A 293 -5.66 20.81 -12.01
C LEU A 293 -5.44 19.55 -12.86
N LEU A 294 -5.75 18.37 -12.34
CA LEU A 294 -5.60 17.12 -13.08
C LEU A 294 -6.49 17.07 -14.32
N LEU A 295 -7.72 17.60 -14.25
CA LEU A 295 -8.62 17.69 -15.41
C LEU A 295 -8.09 18.64 -16.48
N GLN A 296 -7.49 19.78 -16.10
CA GLN A 296 -6.85 20.69 -17.04
C GLN A 296 -5.68 20.03 -17.78
N TYR A 297 -4.84 19.26 -17.07
CA TYR A 297 -3.72 18.53 -17.69
C TYR A 297 -4.18 17.44 -18.64
N CYS A 298 -5.27 16.74 -18.34
CA CYS A 298 -5.84 15.71 -19.22
C CYS A 298 -6.48 16.28 -20.50
N ARG A 299 -6.89 17.56 -20.49
CA ARG A 299 -7.56 18.22 -21.64
C ARG A 299 -6.60 18.91 -22.61
N LYS A 300 -5.36 19.23 -22.21
CA LYS A 300 -4.40 19.83 -23.14
C LYS A 300 -3.99 18.83 -24.23
N PRO A 301 -4.16 19.13 -25.53
CA PRO A 301 -3.62 18.30 -26.58
C PRO A 301 -2.10 18.21 -26.42
N ARG A 302 -1.55 16.99 -26.58
CA ARG A 302 -0.11 16.73 -26.55
C ARG A 302 0.58 17.27 -27.79
#